data_AF-A0A2W6E0E9-F1
#
_entry.id   AF-A0A2W6E0E9-F1
#
_cell.length_a   1.000
_cell.length_b   1.000
_cell.length_c   1.000
_cell.angle_alpha   90.00
_cell.angle_beta   90.00
_cell.angle_gamma   90.00
#
_symmetry.space_group_name_H-M   'P 1'
#
loop_
_entity.id
_entity.type
_entity.pdbx_description
1 polymer ?
#
loop_
_entity_poly.entity_id
_entity_poly.type
_entity_poly.pdbx_seq_one_letter_code
_entity_poly.pdbx_strand_id
1 'polypeptide(L)'
;MQPRALEAGSFHSVMSSTGPKRPGAGDSDASAEPAALQPRARATRLAILTAAAEHFARNGYHATSLDSVLADSGGTKGALYFHFASKEALARAVIAEMVQGWGDLRGHISRPGLDPLAALLALVDEVVRGLIEDPIARGGTRLLNDLPRRARDVGGHYGRGERDAAALLGQAAQAGLLRDGIEPALVARQIVALIAGHRQICDAAADRHSLRQRVDEAWTLLLPTIATDAWLATWRAAKPG
;
A
#
# COMPACT_ATOMS: atom_id res chain seq x y z
N MET A 1 -15.15 -23.05 -29.50
CA MET A 1 -16.11 -22.25 -28.70
C MET A 1 -15.28 -21.41 -27.74
N GLN A 2 -15.14 -20.11 -28.02
CA GLN A 2 -14.23 -19.19 -27.29
C GLN A 2 -14.90 -18.66 -26.00
N PRO A 3 -14.18 -18.50 -24.88
CA PRO A 3 -14.67 -17.75 -23.73
C PRO A 3 -14.33 -16.26 -23.83
N ARG A 4 -15.35 -15.42 -23.58
CA ARG A 4 -15.31 -13.95 -23.56
C ARG A 4 -14.55 -13.43 -22.34
N ALA A 5 -13.64 -12.48 -22.57
CA ALA A 5 -12.99 -11.64 -21.58
C ALA A 5 -13.99 -10.66 -20.94
N LEU A 6 -13.90 -10.47 -19.62
CA LEU A 6 -14.58 -9.41 -18.87
C LEU A 6 -13.56 -8.30 -18.62
N GLU A 7 -13.85 -7.12 -19.16
CA GLU A 7 -13.00 -5.94 -19.15
C GLU A 7 -12.95 -5.26 -17.78
N ALA A 8 -11.77 -4.68 -17.49
CA ALA A 8 -11.51 -3.81 -16.36
C ALA A 8 -12.23 -2.46 -16.54
N GLY A 9 -13.18 -2.17 -15.64
CA GLY A 9 -13.89 -0.90 -15.60
C GLY A 9 -13.00 0.24 -15.10
N SER A 10 -12.70 1.17 -16.01
CA SER A 10 -12.10 2.47 -15.74
C SER A 10 -13.12 3.39 -15.04
N PHE A 11 -12.79 3.94 -13.87
CA PHE A 11 -13.63 4.90 -13.16
C PHE A 11 -13.12 6.32 -13.35
N HIS A 12 -13.71 7.03 -14.32
CA HIS A 12 -13.60 8.47 -14.46
C HIS A 12 -14.97 9.13 -14.23
N SER A 13 -14.99 10.08 -13.29
CA SER A 13 -15.80 11.30 -13.21
C SER A 13 -17.31 11.23 -13.50
N VAL A 14 -18.11 11.46 -12.46
CA VAL A 14 -19.54 11.84 -12.57
C VAL A 14 -19.65 13.35 -12.34
N MET A 15 -20.07 14.10 -13.37
CA MET A 15 -21.06 15.19 -13.25
C MET A 15 -21.28 15.93 -14.59
N SER A 16 -22.55 16.01 -15.01
CA SER A 16 -23.16 16.92 -16.01
C SER A 16 -24.69 16.80 -15.78
N SER A 17 -25.61 17.75 -15.96
CA SER A 17 -25.68 19.09 -16.57
C SER A 17 -27.12 19.64 -16.35
N THR A 18 -27.32 20.98 -16.32
CA THR A 18 -28.39 21.80 -17.00
C THR A 18 -28.50 23.18 -16.31
N GLY A 19 -28.13 24.36 -16.85
CA GLY A 19 -28.62 25.17 -18.01
C GLY A 19 -29.31 26.46 -17.47
N PRO A 20 -29.46 27.65 -18.15
CA PRO A 20 -29.05 28.09 -19.49
C PRO A 20 -28.25 29.44 -19.53
N LYS A 21 -27.91 29.90 -20.75
CA LYS A 21 -26.97 30.98 -21.12
C LYS A 21 -27.70 32.31 -21.48
N ARG A 22 -27.14 33.47 -21.11
CA ARG A 22 -27.37 34.78 -21.77
C ARG A 22 -26.07 35.62 -21.81
N PRO A 23 -25.83 36.46 -22.84
CA PRO A 23 -24.55 37.13 -23.06
C PRO A 23 -24.55 38.59 -22.57
N GLY A 24 -23.41 39.05 -22.07
CA GLY A 24 -23.13 40.46 -21.78
C GLY A 24 -21.61 40.67 -21.69
N ALA A 25 -21.08 41.50 -22.58
CA ALA A 25 -19.66 41.83 -22.69
C ALA A 25 -19.16 42.71 -21.54
N GLY A 26 -17.89 42.55 -21.18
CA GLY A 26 -17.18 43.37 -20.20
C GLY A 26 -15.83 42.76 -19.87
N ASP A 27 -14.80 43.18 -20.62
CA ASP A 27 -13.40 42.85 -20.37
C ASP A 27 -12.96 43.25 -18.95
N SER A 28 -12.35 42.30 -18.23
CA SER A 28 -11.21 42.47 -17.32
C SER A 28 -11.11 41.28 -16.34
N ASP A 29 -10.60 40.14 -16.81
CA ASP A 29 -10.23 39.03 -15.92
C ASP A 29 -8.71 38.90 -15.81
N ALA A 30 -8.14 39.73 -14.94
CA ALA A 30 -6.83 39.53 -14.37
C ALA A 30 -6.97 38.91 -12.97
N SER A 31 -7.57 37.72 -12.85
CA SER A 31 -7.70 37.05 -11.54
C SER A 31 -7.90 35.52 -11.56
N ALA A 32 -7.49 34.81 -12.63
CA ALA A 32 -7.67 33.35 -12.73
C ALA A 32 -6.44 32.49 -12.31
N GLU A 33 -5.33 33.06 -11.82
CA GLU A 33 -4.04 32.34 -11.70
C GLU A 33 -3.59 31.68 -10.37
N PRO A 34 -4.27 31.75 -9.21
CA PRO A 34 -3.81 30.99 -8.02
C PRO A 34 -4.26 29.52 -7.97
N ALA A 35 -5.42 29.21 -8.57
CA ALA A 35 -6.07 27.91 -8.39
C ALA A 35 -5.54 26.81 -9.32
N ALA A 36 -5.05 27.16 -10.52
CA ALA A 36 -4.52 26.20 -11.49
C ALA A 36 -3.07 25.75 -11.18
N LEU A 37 -2.33 26.53 -10.39
CA LEU A 37 -0.96 26.22 -9.96
C LEU A 37 -0.92 25.11 -8.90
N GLN A 38 -1.91 25.04 -8.01
CA GLN A 38 -1.95 24.04 -6.93
C GLN A 38 -2.12 22.59 -7.44
N PRO A 39 -3.03 22.27 -8.39
CA PRO A 39 -3.14 20.94 -8.98
C PRO A 39 -1.87 20.51 -9.71
N ARG A 40 -1.24 21.42 -10.47
CA ARG A 40 0.03 21.14 -11.19
C ARG A 40 1.18 20.87 -10.21
N ALA A 41 1.34 21.70 -9.19
CA ALA A 41 2.36 21.51 -8.15
C ALA A 41 2.16 20.18 -7.39
N ARG A 42 0.91 19.79 -7.11
CA ARG A 42 0.60 18.49 -6.49
C ARG A 42 0.94 17.31 -7.41
N ALA A 43 0.60 17.40 -8.70
CA ALA A 43 0.93 16.37 -9.68
C ALA A 43 2.45 16.20 -9.84
N THR A 44 3.21 17.30 -9.94
CA THR A 44 4.68 17.25 -9.99
C THR A 44 5.28 16.66 -8.73
N ARG A 45 4.77 17.05 -7.55
CA ARG A 45 5.21 16.46 -6.27
C ARG A 45 5.00 14.95 -6.25
N LEU A 46 3.83 14.47 -6.68
CA LEU A 46 3.52 13.04 -6.73
C LEU A 46 4.40 12.29 -7.74
N ALA A 47 4.63 12.85 -8.93
CA ALA A 47 5.50 12.23 -9.93
C ALA A 47 6.94 12.04 -9.41
N ILE A 48 7.50 13.06 -8.75
CA ILE A 48 8.82 12.98 -8.12
C ILE A 48 8.83 11.94 -6.98
N LEU A 49 7.77 11.91 -6.17
CA LEU A 49 7.66 10.99 -5.04
C LEU A 49 7.57 9.53 -5.52
N THR A 50 6.77 9.25 -6.55
CA THR A 50 6.64 7.92 -7.17
C THR A 50 7.95 7.47 -7.80
N ALA A 51 8.61 8.32 -8.60
CA ALA A 51 9.92 8.01 -9.18
C ALA A 51 10.96 7.73 -8.08
N ALA A 52 10.98 8.53 -7.01
CA ALA A 52 11.87 8.31 -5.89
C ALA A 52 11.62 6.94 -5.24
N ALA A 53 10.36 6.57 -5.01
CA ALA A 53 10.00 5.32 -4.39
C ALA A 53 10.42 4.10 -5.24
N GLU A 54 10.30 4.18 -6.58
CA GLU A 54 10.83 3.15 -7.48
C GLU A 54 12.34 3.01 -7.38
N HIS A 55 13.07 4.13 -7.37
CA HIS A 55 14.51 4.12 -7.23
C HIS A 55 14.96 3.55 -5.90
N PHE A 56 14.29 3.93 -4.80
CA PHE A 56 14.59 3.39 -3.47
C PHE A 56 14.24 1.90 -3.38
N ALA A 57 13.13 1.46 -3.98
CA ALA A 57 12.77 0.04 -4.00
C ALA A 57 13.81 -0.81 -4.74
N ARG A 58 14.33 -0.32 -5.88
CA ARG A 58 15.31 -1.05 -6.70
C ARG A 58 16.73 -1.00 -6.13
N ASN A 59 17.17 0.18 -5.71
CA ASN A 59 18.59 0.45 -5.45
C ASN A 59 18.90 0.64 -3.96
N GLY A 60 17.88 0.78 -3.11
CA GLY A 60 18.03 1.17 -1.71
C GLY A 60 18.41 2.64 -1.54
N TYR A 61 18.37 3.12 -0.29
CA TYR A 61 18.60 4.55 0.01
C TYR A 61 19.98 5.04 -0.44
N HIS A 62 21.03 4.25 -0.19
CA HIS A 62 22.41 4.69 -0.37
C HIS A 62 22.79 4.84 -1.85
N ALA A 63 22.36 3.92 -2.72
CA ALA A 63 22.70 3.94 -4.14
C ALA A 63 21.81 4.86 -4.99
N THR A 64 20.68 5.33 -4.46
CA THR A 64 19.82 6.32 -5.15
C THR A 64 20.41 7.74 -5.07
N SER A 65 20.47 8.42 -6.22
CA SER A 65 20.82 9.85 -6.32
C SER A 65 19.59 10.69 -6.68
N LEU A 66 19.59 11.99 -6.35
CA LEU A 66 18.49 12.89 -6.73
C LEU A 66 18.44 13.11 -8.24
N ASP A 67 19.59 13.06 -8.92
CA ASP A 67 19.67 13.20 -10.38
C ASP A 67 19.07 11.98 -11.09
N SER A 68 19.26 10.75 -10.57
CA SER A 68 18.63 9.55 -11.14
C SER A 68 17.11 9.56 -10.98
N VAL A 69 16.62 10.06 -9.85
CA VAL A 69 15.17 10.25 -9.62
C VAL A 69 14.60 11.30 -10.56
N LEU A 70 15.31 12.42 -10.76
CA LEU A 70 14.85 13.49 -11.64
C LEU A 70 14.67 13.01 -13.07
N ALA A 71 15.62 12.25 -13.59
CA ALA A 71 15.59 11.70 -14.95
C ALA A 71 14.30 10.93 -15.25
N ASP A 72 13.77 10.19 -14.27
CA ASP A 72 12.58 9.34 -14.43
C ASP A 72 11.29 10.03 -13.95
N SER A 73 11.37 11.16 -13.25
CA SER A 73 10.20 11.86 -12.68
C SER A 73 9.49 12.80 -13.66
N GLY A 74 10.13 13.18 -14.77
CA GLY A 74 9.66 14.24 -15.66
C GLY A 74 9.68 15.66 -15.04
N GLY A 75 10.18 15.80 -13.82
CA GLY A 75 10.34 17.08 -13.12
C GLY A 75 11.67 17.77 -13.40
N THR A 76 11.77 19.05 -13.05
CA THR A 76 13.03 19.81 -13.12
C THR A 76 13.76 19.77 -11.79
N LYS A 77 15.08 20.03 -11.81
CA LYS A 77 15.88 20.19 -10.59
C LYS A 77 15.28 21.24 -9.65
N GLY A 78 14.83 22.38 -10.19
CA GLY A 78 14.14 23.43 -9.44
C GLY A 78 12.86 22.94 -8.77
N ALA A 79 12.02 22.17 -9.47
CA ALA A 79 10.80 21.60 -8.91
C ALA A 79 11.08 20.57 -7.80
N LEU A 80 12.12 19.74 -7.95
CA LEU A 80 12.50 18.80 -6.88
C LEU A 80 12.94 19.53 -5.63
N TYR A 81 13.86 20.49 -5.73
CA TYR A 81 14.35 21.22 -4.55
C TYR A 81 13.30 22.15 -3.95
N PHE A 82 12.31 22.59 -4.73
CA PHE A 82 11.14 23.31 -4.22
C PHE A 82 10.28 22.43 -3.30
N HIS A 83 10.10 21.14 -3.63
CA HIS A 83 9.29 20.21 -2.82
C HIS A 83 10.09 19.47 -1.73
N PHE A 84 11.36 19.19 -1.98
CA PHE A 84 12.19 18.34 -1.13
C PHE A 84 13.60 18.92 -0.99
N ALA A 85 13.89 19.45 0.21
CA ALA A 85 15.17 20.11 0.48
C ALA A 85 16.40 19.17 0.43
N SER A 86 16.21 17.86 0.51
CA SER A 86 17.30 16.86 0.48
C SER A 86 16.79 15.47 0.11
N LYS A 87 17.72 14.55 -0.20
CA LYS A 87 17.40 13.11 -0.39
C LYS A 87 16.75 12.50 0.85
N GLU A 88 17.19 12.89 2.03
CA GLU A 88 16.59 12.45 3.29
C GLU A 88 15.15 12.98 3.47
N ALA A 89 14.89 14.23 3.07
CA ALA A 89 13.54 14.79 3.09
C ALA A 89 12.61 14.07 2.10
N LEU A 90 13.11 13.75 0.90
CA LEU A 90 12.38 12.97 -0.10
C LEU A 90 12.08 11.54 0.40
N ALA A 91 13.07 10.84 0.95
CA ALA A 91 12.89 9.50 1.51
C ALA A 91 11.84 9.48 2.65
N ARG A 92 11.90 10.46 3.56
CA ARG A 92 10.88 10.60 4.61
C ARG A 92 9.48 10.85 4.04
N ALA A 93 9.38 11.63 2.97
CA ALA A 93 8.10 11.88 2.32
C ALA A 93 7.52 10.60 1.71
N VAL A 94 8.34 9.74 1.10
CA VAL A 94 7.92 8.41 0.62
C VAL A 94 7.41 7.54 1.77
N ILE A 95 8.14 7.47 2.89
CA ILE A 95 7.69 6.71 4.08
C ILE A 95 6.37 7.27 4.62
N ALA A 96 6.23 8.60 4.69
CA ALA A 96 5.01 9.23 5.16
C ALA A 96 3.81 8.89 4.26
N GLU A 97 3.98 8.97 2.94
CA GLU A 97 2.94 8.62 1.96
C GLU A 97 2.52 7.15 2.08
N MET A 98 3.49 6.22 2.22
CA MET A 98 3.21 4.81 2.47
C MET A 98 2.38 4.60 3.76
N VAL A 99 2.72 5.32 4.83
CA VAL A 99 1.97 5.22 6.09
C VAL A 99 0.54 5.77 5.96
N GLN A 100 0.32 6.81 5.16
CA GLN A 100 -1.03 7.30 4.85
C GLN A 100 -1.82 6.28 4.03
N GLY A 101 -1.22 5.70 2.98
CA GLY A 101 -1.87 4.69 2.15
C GLY A 101 -2.35 3.47 2.93
N TRP A 102 -1.69 3.10 4.03
CA TRP A 102 -2.18 2.06 4.94
C TRP A 102 -3.53 2.44 5.61
N GLY A 103 -3.71 3.72 5.97
CA GLY A 103 -4.95 4.20 6.56
C GLY A 103 -6.13 4.03 5.60
N ASP A 104 -5.94 4.40 4.34
CA ASP A 104 -6.95 4.28 3.28
C ASP A 104 -7.28 2.82 2.99
N LEU A 105 -6.23 1.99 2.87
CA LEU A 105 -6.32 0.55 2.73
C LEU A 105 -7.23 -0.10 3.79
N ARG A 106 -6.98 0.21 5.07
CA ARG A 106 -7.79 -0.30 6.18
C ARG A 106 -9.26 0.11 6.06
N GLY A 107 -9.53 1.35 5.65
CA GLY A 107 -10.89 1.85 5.45
C GLY A 107 -11.67 1.07 4.38
N HIS A 108 -10.99 0.58 3.34
CA HIS A 108 -11.60 -0.17 2.25
C HIS A 108 -11.84 -1.67 2.56
N ILE A 109 -11.09 -2.26 3.49
CA ILE A 109 -11.20 -3.70 3.82
C ILE A 109 -12.33 -4.01 4.80
N SER A 110 -13.00 -3.01 5.37
CA SER A 110 -14.27 -3.19 6.09
C SER A 110 -15.40 -3.59 5.12
N ARG A 111 -15.33 -4.82 4.58
CA ARG A 111 -16.32 -5.42 3.70
C ARG A 111 -17.40 -6.08 4.56
N PRO A 112 -18.68 -5.68 4.43
CA PRO A 112 -19.77 -6.37 5.11
C PRO A 112 -19.81 -7.85 4.74
N GLY A 113 -19.97 -8.72 5.75
CA GLY A 113 -20.25 -10.15 5.55
C GLY A 113 -19.04 -11.09 5.54
N LEU A 114 -17.81 -10.60 5.69
CA LEU A 114 -16.66 -11.49 5.93
C LEU A 114 -16.56 -11.86 7.41
N ASP A 115 -16.26 -13.12 7.69
CA ASP A 115 -15.80 -13.51 9.02
C ASP A 115 -14.41 -12.91 9.31
N PRO A 116 -14.02 -12.76 10.59
CA PRO A 116 -12.76 -12.10 10.93
C PRO A 116 -11.48 -12.75 10.37
N LEU A 117 -11.45 -14.08 10.16
CA LEU A 117 -10.29 -14.74 9.54
C LEU A 117 -10.26 -14.49 8.03
N ALA A 118 -11.41 -14.52 7.37
CA ALA A 118 -11.51 -14.15 5.95
C ALA A 118 -11.12 -12.67 5.73
N ALA A 119 -11.51 -11.78 6.65
CA ALA A 119 -11.10 -10.38 6.63
C ALA A 119 -9.59 -10.21 6.85
N LEU A 120 -8.96 -11.01 7.73
CA LEU A 120 -7.51 -11.02 7.91
C LEU A 120 -6.78 -11.43 6.64
N LEU A 121 -7.25 -12.49 5.96
CA LEU A 121 -6.67 -12.93 4.69
C LEU A 121 -6.80 -11.86 3.61
N ALA A 122 -7.98 -11.22 3.50
CA ALA A 122 -8.20 -10.12 2.55
C ALA A 122 -7.28 -8.92 2.84
N LEU A 123 -7.06 -8.59 4.12
CA LEU A 123 -6.10 -7.57 4.52
C LEU A 123 -4.68 -7.93 4.08
N VAL A 124 -4.22 -9.14 4.38
CA VAL A 124 -2.89 -9.59 3.98
C VAL A 124 -2.74 -9.62 2.46
N ASP A 125 -3.77 -10.01 1.72
CA ASP A 125 -3.72 -10.05 0.27
C ASP A 125 -3.50 -8.68 -0.35
N GLU A 126 -4.21 -7.68 0.18
CA GLU A 126 -4.11 -6.32 -0.29
C GLU A 126 -2.78 -5.66 0.11
N VAL A 127 -2.24 -5.99 1.28
CA VAL A 127 -0.88 -5.58 1.68
C VAL A 127 0.15 -6.14 0.71
N VAL A 128 0.11 -7.44 0.44
CA VAL A 128 1.05 -8.08 -0.49
C VAL A 128 0.88 -7.54 -1.90
N ARG A 129 -0.35 -7.27 -2.36
CA ARG A 129 -0.61 -6.62 -3.65
C ARG A 129 0.06 -5.24 -3.72
N GLY A 130 -0.12 -4.41 -2.69
CA GLY A 130 0.56 -3.11 -2.58
C GLY A 130 2.08 -3.25 -2.60
N LEU A 131 2.62 -4.23 -1.86
CA LEU A 131 4.06 -4.54 -1.89
C LEU A 131 4.53 -5.07 -3.25
N ILE A 132 3.68 -5.54 -4.16
CA ILE A 132 4.10 -5.95 -5.51
C ILE A 132 3.97 -4.78 -6.50
N GLU A 133 2.83 -4.09 -6.44
CA GLU A 133 2.37 -3.17 -7.49
C GLU A 133 2.66 -1.70 -7.19
N ASP A 134 2.54 -1.26 -5.93
CA ASP A 134 2.66 0.15 -5.57
C ASP A 134 4.14 0.55 -5.32
N PRO A 135 4.70 1.47 -6.12
CA PRO A 135 6.03 2.02 -5.88
C PRO A 135 6.21 2.59 -4.48
N ILE A 136 5.19 3.27 -3.94
CA ILE A 136 5.27 3.95 -2.64
C ILE A 136 5.37 2.92 -1.52
N ALA A 137 4.51 1.91 -1.49
CA ALA A 137 4.58 0.82 -0.52
C ALA A 137 5.94 0.10 -0.57
N ARG A 138 6.46 -0.21 -1.77
CA ARG A 138 7.75 -0.88 -1.94
C ARG A 138 8.92 -0.03 -1.46
N GLY A 139 9.02 1.19 -1.98
CA GLY A 139 10.10 2.12 -1.67
C GLY A 139 10.10 2.49 -0.18
N GLY A 140 8.93 2.80 0.37
CA GLY A 140 8.77 3.12 1.79
C GLY A 140 9.19 1.96 2.70
N THR A 141 8.80 0.73 2.36
CA THR A 141 9.18 -0.46 3.14
C THR A 141 10.69 -0.71 3.09
N ARG A 142 11.32 -0.54 1.91
CA ARG A 142 12.78 -0.65 1.78
C ARG A 142 13.51 0.42 2.61
N LEU A 143 13.01 1.65 2.56
CA LEU A 143 13.56 2.78 3.31
C LEU A 143 13.49 2.60 4.83
N LEU A 144 12.44 1.96 5.36
CA LEU A 144 12.33 1.63 6.79
C LEU A 144 13.47 0.72 7.28
N ASN A 145 14.07 -0.07 6.38
CA ASN A 145 15.17 -0.96 6.70
C ASN A 145 16.54 -0.31 6.46
N ASP A 146 16.65 0.59 5.49
CA ASP A 146 17.92 1.25 5.12
C ASP A 146 18.24 2.46 6.02
N LEU A 147 17.24 3.15 6.55
CA LEU A 147 17.45 4.37 7.34
C LEU A 147 17.57 4.06 8.84
N PRO A 148 18.43 4.80 9.59
CA PRO A 148 18.50 4.67 11.03
C PRO A 148 17.13 4.94 11.66
N ARG A 149 16.63 3.99 12.43
CA ARG A 149 15.33 4.09 13.11
C ARG A 149 15.39 5.22 14.13
N ARG A 150 14.61 6.29 13.96
CA ARG A 150 14.38 7.26 15.04
C ARG A 150 13.32 6.70 15.99
N ALA A 151 13.36 7.07 17.26
CA ALA A 151 12.40 6.57 18.27
C ALA A 151 10.90 6.76 17.90
N ARG A 152 10.57 7.77 17.06
CA ARG A 152 9.20 7.98 16.54
C ARG A 152 8.80 7.03 15.41
N ASP A 153 9.74 6.34 14.77
CA ASP A 153 9.49 5.35 13.71
C ASP A 153 9.23 3.95 14.30
N VAL A 154 9.53 3.74 15.59
CA VAL A 154 9.50 2.43 16.28
C VAL A 154 8.07 1.95 16.53
N GLY A 155 7.06 2.84 16.51
CA GLY A 155 5.63 2.48 16.48
C GLY A 155 5.02 2.43 15.06
N GLY A 156 5.87 2.49 14.03
CA GLY A 156 5.55 2.74 12.62
C GLY A 156 4.75 1.64 11.90
N HIS A 157 4.79 1.66 10.57
CA HIS A 157 4.01 0.81 9.64
C HIS A 157 3.81 -0.64 10.12
N TYR A 158 4.87 -1.33 10.55
CA TYR A 158 4.78 -2.70 11.08
C TYR A 158 3.90 -2.80 12.32
N GLY A 159 4.07 -1.91 13.30
CA GLY A 159 3.23 -1.90 14.51
C GLY A 159 1.76 -1.56 14.22
N ARG A 160 1.46 -0.84 13.14
CA ARG A 160 0.07 -0.63 12.69
C ARG A 160 -0.51 -1.91 12.08
N GLY A 161 0.26 -2.59 11.22
CA GLY A 161 -0.12 -3.90 10.68
C GLY A 161 -0.36 -4.93 11.78
N GLU A 162 0.51 -4.99 12.78
CA GLU A 162 0.36 -5.89 13.93
C GLU A 162 -0.92 -5.61 14.72
N ARG A 163 -1.24 -4.33 14.99
CA ARG A 163 -2.47 -3.96 15.69
C ARG A 163 -3.72 -4.33 14.91
N ASP A 164 -3.74 -4.04 13.62
CA ASP A 164 -4.91 -4.32 12.76
C ASP A 164 -5.12 -5.84 12.60
N ALA A 165 -4.05 -6.61 12.40
CA ALA A 165 -4.12 -8.08 12.35
C ALA A 165 -4.51 -8.69 13.71
N ALA A 166 -3.96 -8.20 14.83
CA ALA A 166 -4.32 -8.66 16.17
C ALA A 166 -5.79 -8.39 16.50
N ALA A 167 -6.34 -7.25 16.05
CA ALA A 167 -7.76 -6.95 16.22
C ALA A 167 -8.66 -7.96 15.50
N LEU A 168 -8.34 -8.31 14.25
CA LEU A 168 -9.08 -9.33 13.48
C LEU A 168 -8.95 -10.72 14.10
N LEU A 169 -7.76 -11.09 14.56
CA LEU A 169 -7.53 -12.36 15.27
C LEU A 169 -8.26 -12.41 16.62
N GLY A 170 -8.35 -11.30 17.34
CA GLY A 170 -9.14 -11.20 18.57
C GLY A 170 -10.64 -11.38 18.31
N GLN A 171 -11.15 -10.80 17.23
CA GLN A 171 -12.54 -11.02 16.79
C GLN A 171 -12.77 -12.47 16.36
N ALA A 172 -11.80 -13.09 15.67
CA ALA A 172 -11.86 -14.51 15.30
C ALA A 172 -11.90 -15.42 16.54
N ALA A 173 -11.13 -15.10 17.58
CA ALA A 173 -11.16 -15.81 18.85
C ALA A 173 -12.55 -15.72 19.50
N GLN A 174 -13.12 -14.52 19.57
CA GLN A 174 -14.46 -14.28 20.13
C GLN A 174 -15.56 -15.00 19.35
N ALA A 175 -15.38 -15.18 18.04
CA ALA A 175 -16.28 -15.91 17.16
C ALA A 175 -16.05 -17.44 17.16
N GLY A 176 -15.12 -17.97 17.96
CA GLY A 176 -14.82 -19.40 18.01
C GLY A 176 -14.14 -19.95 16.76
N LEU A 177 -13.48 -19.10 15.97
CA LEU A 177 -12.80 -19.47 14.73
C LEU A 177 -11.34 -19.88 14.93
N LEU A 178 -10.77 -19.56 16.10
CA LEU A 178 -9.40 -19.95 16.48
C LEU A 178 -9.42 -21.17 17.39
N ARG A 179 -8.32 -21.92 17.38
CA ARG A 179 -8.07 -23.00 18.36
C ARG A 179 -7.80 -22.44 19.75
N ASP A 180 -7.94 -23.31 20.76
CA ASP A 180 -7.66 -22.97 22.14
C ASP A 180 -6.18 -22.58 22.36
N GLY A 181 -5.96 -21.59 23.23
CA GLY A 181 -4.61 -21.15 23.63
C GLY A 181 -3.90 -20.23 22.62
N ILE A 182 -4.54 -19.87 21.50
CA ILE A 182 -3.97 -18.93 20.54
C ILE A 182 -3.97 -17.50 21.11
N GLU A 183 -2.80 -16.87 21.14
CA GLU A 183 -2.62 -15.47 21.53
C GLU A 183 -2.64 -14.58 20.28
N PRO A 184 -3.69 -13.75 20.07
CA PRO A 184 -3.86 -12.98 18.83
C PRO A 184 -2.69 -12.06 18.48
N ALA A 185 -2.09 -11.38 19.46
CA ALA A 185 -0.99 -10.44 19.19
C ALA A 185 0.29 -11.17 18.76
N LEU A 186 0.56 -12.37 19.28
CA LEU A 186 1.69 -13.22 18.88
C LEU A 186 1.52 -13.64 17.43
N VAL A 187 0.36 -14.17 17.07
CA VAL A 187 0.10 -14.58 15.68
C VAL A 187 0.21 -13.38 14.73
N ALA A 188 -0.34 -12.22 15.11
CA ALA A 188 -0.22 -10.99 14.32
C ALA A 188 1.25 -10.58 14.08
N ARG A 189 2.08 -10.61 15.13
CA ARG A 189 3.54 -10.34 15.00
C ARG A 189 4.19 -11.31 14.02
N GLN A 190 3.84 -12.60 14.07
CA GLN A 190 4.42 -13.59 13.15
C GLN A 190 3.98 -13.37 11.70
N ILE A 191 2.71 -13.03 11.45
CA ILE A 191 2.23 -12.71 10.11
C ILE A 191 3.00 -11.53 9.52
N VAL A 192 3.12 -10.43 10.27
CA VAL A 192 3.81 -9.22 9.81
C VAL A 192 5.29 -9.49 9.59
N ALA A 193 5.96 -10.19 10.52
CA ALA A 193 7.36 -10.57 10.38
C ALA A 193 7.62 -11.46 9.16
N LEU A 194 6.73 -12.43 8.91
CA LEU A 194 6.83 -13.34 7.76
C LEU A 194 6.72 -12.59 6.43
N ILE A 195 5.73 -11.71 6.29
CA ILE A 195 5.55 -10.91 5.07
C ILE A 195 6.76 -9.99 4.86
N ALA A 196 7.22 -9.30 5.91
CA ALA A 196 8.39 -8.44 5.85
C ALA A 196 9.66 -9.21 5.45
N GLY A 197 9.87 -10.40 6.03
CA GLY A 197 10.99 -11.28 5.73
C GLY A 197 10.96 -11.80 4.29
N HIS A 198 9.81 -12.30 3.82
CA HIS A 198 9.66 -12.72 2.43
C HIS A 198 9.88 -11.58 1.46
N ARG A 199 9.36 -10.38 1.77
CA ARG A 199 9.60 -9.20 0.94
C ARG A 199 11.09 -8.90 0.82
N GLN A 200 11.82 -8.91 1.94
CA GLN A 200 13.27 -8.68 1.94
C GLN A 200 14.02 -9.73 1.10
N ILE A 201 13.61 -11.00 1.16
CA ILE A 201 14.22 -12.07 0.35
C ILE A 201 13.93 -11.86 -1.14
N CYS A 202 12.68 -11.53 -1.51
CA CYS A 202 12.30 -11.24 -2.89
C CYS A 202 13.08 -10.04 -3.47
N ASP A 203 13.28 -8.98 -2.67
CA ASP A 203 14.10 -7.83 -3.06
C ASP A 203 15.57 -8.23 -3.29
N ALA A 204 16.15 -9.04 -2.41
CA ALA A 204 17.53 -9.50 -2.54
C ALA A 204 17.73 -10.43 -3.76
N ALA A 205 16.73 -11.22 -4.13
CA ALA A 205 16.76 -12.14 -5.26
C ALA A 205 16.39 -11.48 -6.61
N ALA A 206 16.01 -10.19 -6.60
CA ALA A 206 15.39 -9.49 -7.74
C ALA A 206 14.16 -10.21 -8.32
N ASP A 207 13.52 -11.09 -7.54
CA ASP A 207 12.30 -11.82 -7.89
C ASP A 207 11.13 -11.35 -7.02
N ARG A 208 10.58 -10.21 -7.44
CA ARG A 208 9.49 -9.53 -6.73
C ARG A 208 8.15 -10.25 -6.84
N HIS A 209 7.97 -11.10 -7.85
CA HIS A 209 6.67 -11.70 -8.15
C HIS A 209 6.42 -12.97 -7.33
N SER A 210 7.45 -13.58 -6.75
CA SER A 210 7.29 -14.71 -5.83
C SER A 210 6.73 -14.34 -4.46
N LEU A 211 6.62 -13.05 -4.08
CA LEU A 211 6.08 -12.68 -2.76
C LEU A 211 4.67 -13.25 -2.54
N ARG A 212 3.82 -13.19 -3.57
CA ARG A 212 2.48 -13.77 -3.55
C ARG A 212 2.51 -15.26 -3.23
N GLN A 213 3.24 -16.01 -4.04
CA GLN A 213 3.41 -17.45 -3.86
C GLN A 213 3.91 -17.81 -2.46
N ARG A 214 4.93 -17.11 -1.96
CA ARG A 214 5.53 -17.38 -0.64
C ARG A 214 4.55 -17.16 0.51
N VAL A 215 3.72 -16.12 0.42
CA VAL A 215 2.68 -15.85 1.43
C VAL A 215 1.56 -16.90 1.33
N ASP A 216 1.17 -17.32 0.14
CA ASP A 216 0.18 -18.38 -0.05
C ASP A 216 0.67 -19.73 0.52
N GLU A 217 1.94 -20.07 0.29
CA GLU A 217 2.61 -21.23 0.87
C GLU A 217 2.68 -21.12 2.40
N ALA A 218 3.00 -19.95 2.95
CA ALA A 218 3.01 -19.72 4.39
C ALA A 218 1.64 -19.98 5.03
N TRP A 219 0.54 -19.64 4.35
CA TRP A 219 -0.81 -19.94 4.86
C TRP A 219 -1.11 -21.44 4.97
N THR A 220 -0.48 -22.28 4.13
CA THR A 220 -0.64 -23.74 4.23
C THR A 220 -0.09 -24.30 5.54
N LEU A 221 0.89 -23.62 6.15
CA LEU A 221 1.48 -23.99 7.43
C LEU A 221 0.79 -23.25 8.60
N LEU A 222 0.54 -21.95 8.45
CA LEU A 222 0.05 -21.13 9.55
C LEU A 222 -1.43 -21.36 9.86
N LEU A 223 -2.32 -21.39 8.86
CA LEU A 223 -3.76 -21.55 9.11
C LEU A 223 -4.09 -22.85 9.85
N PRO A 224 -3.52 -24.01 9.49
CA PRO A 224 -3.72 -25.24 10.23
C PRO A 224 -3.10 -25.28 11.61
N THR A 225 -2.43 -24.23 12.09
CA THR A 225 -1.98 -24.11 13.50
C THR A 225 -2.90 -23.19 14.32
N ILE A 226 -3.58 -22.24 13.70
CA ILE A 226 -4.37 -21.22 14.40
C ILE A 226 -5.89 -21.38 14.28
N ALA A 227 -6.40 -21.83 13.13
CA ALA A 227 -7.84 -21.86 12.85
C ALA A 227 -8.47 -23.22 13.23
N THR A 228 -9.75 -23.21 13.58
CA THR A 228 -10.50 -24.45 13.85
C THR A 228 -10.66 -25.30 12.60
N ASP A 229 -10.77 -26.62 12.77
CA ASP A 229 -10.91 -27.55 11.65
C ASP A 229 -12.21 -27.31 10.86
N ALA A 230 -13.27 -26.86 11.54
CA ALA A 230 -14.52 -26.46 10.91
C ALA A 230 -14.33 -25.29 9.94
N TRP A 231 -13.64 -24.23 10.36
CA TRP A 231 -13.37 -23.09 9.49
C TRP A 231 -12.42 -23.45 8.34
N LEU A 232 -11.39 -24.27 8.60
CA LEU A 232 -10.47 -24.75 7.57
C LEU A 232 -11.17 -25.55 6.48
N ALA A 233 -12.17 -26.36 6.82
CA ALA A 233 -12.96 -27.11 5.85
C ALA A 233 -13.71 -26.17 4.90
N THR A 234 -14.36 -25.12 5.43
CA THR A 234 -15.05 -24.10 4.63
C THR A 234 -14.08 -23.32 3.74
N TRP A 235 -12.94 -22.88 4.29
CA TRP A 235 -11.94 -22.12 3.56
C TRP A 235 -11.33 -22.91 2.39
N ARG A 236 -11.01 -24.19 2.60
CA ARG A 236 -10.49 -25.07 1.53
C ARG A 236 -11.51 -25.31 0.43
N ALA A 237 -12.78 -25.48 0.78
CA ALA A 237 -13.86 -25.65 -0.19
C ALA A 237 -14.10 -24.40 -1.05
N ALA A 238 -13.76 -23.21 -0.54
CA ALA A 238 -13.94 -21.94 -1.24
C ALA A 238 -12.78 -21.58 -2.20
N LYS A 239 -11.63 -22.26 -2.13
CA LYS A 239 -10.53 -22.01 -3.07
C LYS A 239 -10.85 -22.61 -4.45
N PRO A 240 -10.76 -21.83 -5.54
CA PRO A 240 -10.74 -22.42 -6.88
C PRO A 240 -9.51 -23.33 -6.98
N GLY A 241 -9.72 -24.57 -7.43
CA GLY A 241 -8.66 -25.56 -7.65
C GLY A 241 -7.72 -25.19 -8.79
#